data_AF-A0A140NL86-F1
#
_entry.id   AF-A0A140NL86-F1
#
_cell.length_a   1.000
_cell.length_b   1.000
_cell.length_c   1.000
_cell.angle_alpha   90.00
_cell.angle_beta   90.00
_cell.angle_gamma   90.00
#
_symmetry.space_group_name_H-M   'P 1'
#
loop_
_entity.id
_entity.type
_entity.pdbx_description
1 polymer ?
#
loop_
_entity_poly.entity_id
_entity_poly.type
_entity_poly.pdbx_seq_one_letter_code
_entity_poly.pdbx_strand_id
1 'polypeptide(L)' 'MKAERHKKIINFLKNAGSAKVSVLSKELNVTKETIRADLNSLAKKELLTVAMVAHSLNLNP' A
#
# COMPACT_ATOMS: atom_id res chain seq x y z
N MET A 1 -0.91 -15.09 2.46
CA MET A 1 -1.88 -14.96 1.34
C MET A 1 -2.22 -13.50 1.03
N LYS A 2 -2.89 -13.17 -0.09
CA LYS A 2 -3.20 -11.77 -0.51
C LYS A 2 -3.97 -10.98 0.55
N ALA A 3 -5.01 -11.58 1.16
CA ALA A 3 -5.83 -10.94 2.18
C ALA A 3 -5.05 -10.55 3.46
N GLU A 4 -4.15 -11.41 3.93
CA GLU A 4 -3.30 -11.09 5.09
C GLU A 4 -2.35 -9.93 4.79
N ARG A 5 -1.78 -9.90 3.58
CA ARG A 5 -0.90 -8.81 3.15
C ARG A 5 -1.66 -7.49 3.08
N HIS A 6 -2.88 -7.50 2.55
CA HIS A 6 -3.78 -6.34 2.55
C HIS A 6 -4.04 -5.82 3.96
N LYS A 7 -4.33 -6.71 4.92
CA LYS A 7 -4.53 -6.35 6.32
C LYS A 7 -3.27 -5.68 6.92
N LYS A 8 -2.08 -6.23 6.63
CA LYS A 8 -0.80 -5.64 7.08
C LYS A 8 -0.55 -4.26 6.46
N ILE A 9 -0.81 -4.08 5.16
CA ILE A 9 -0.67 -2.78 4.48
C ILE A 9 -1.60 -1.75 5.11
N ILE A 10 -2.88 -2.08 5.33
CA ILE A 10 -3.84 -1.17 5.96
C ILE A 10 -3.38 -0.79 7.37
N ASN A 11 -3.00 -1.75 8.21
CA ASN A 11 -2.55 -1.47 9.57
C ASN A 11 -1.30 -0.57 9.59
N PHE A 12 -0.34 -0.84 8.70
CA PHE A 12 0.86 -0.01 8.57
C PHE A 12 0.49 1.44 8.23
N LEU A 13 -0.38 1.62 7.23
CA LEU A 13 -0.81 2.95 6.79
C LEU A 13 -1.66 3.67 7.84
N LYS A 14 -2.50 2.96 8.59
CA LYS A 14 -3.27 3.55 9.71
C LYS A 14 -2.38 4.07 10.82
N ASN A 15 -1.29 3.36 11.13
CA ASN A 15 -0.37 3.74 12.20
C ASN A 15 0.63 4.84 11.76
N ALA A 16 1.12 4.76 10.52
CA ALA A 16 2.16 5.68 10.02
C ALA A 16 1.59 6.88 9.23
N GLY A 17 0.31 6.87 8.89
CA GLY A 17 -0.34 7.87 8.01
C GLY A 17 0.00 7.72 6.52
N SER A 18 1.25 7.38 6.20
CA SER A 18 1.70 7.09 4.84
C SER A 18 2.92 6.14 4.83
N ALA A 19 3.21 5.52 3.69
CA ALA A 19 4.38 4.66 3.53
C ALA A 19 4.89 4.64 2.09
N LYS A 20 6.21 4.66 1.88
CA LYS A 20 6.77 4.45 0.54
C LYS A 20 6.58 2.99 0.12
N VAL A 21 6.28 2.77 -1.17
CA VAL A 21 6.18 1.43 -1.77
C VAL A 21 7.44 0.59 -1.51
N SER A 22 8.62 1.20 -1.52
CA SER A 22 9.90 0.52 -1.24
C SER A 22 10.05 0.06 0.21
N VAL A 23 9.41 0.72 1.17
CA VAL A 23 9.40 0.32 2.57
C VAL A 23 8.48 -0.89 2.72
N LEU A 24 7.23 -0.77 2.23
CA LEU A 24 6.26 -1.87 2.27
C LEU A 24 6.77 -3.12 1.55
N SER A 25 7.49 -2.98 0.43
CA SER A 25 8.05 -4.12 -0.30
C SER A 25 9.10 -4.87 0.53
N LYS A 26 9.93 -4.15 1.29
CA LYS A 26 10.94 -4.74 2.16
C LYS A 26 10.30 -5.40 3.38
N GLU A 27 9.42 -4.67 4.08
CA GLU A 27 8.73 -5.15 5.29
C GLU A 27 7.88 -6.41 5.03
N LEU A 28 7.24 -6.46 3.87
CA LEU A 28 6.34 -7.57 3.51
C LEU A 28 7.02 -8.64 2.65
N ASN A 29 8.31 -8.48 2.36
CA ASN A 29 9.12 -9.34 1.50
C ASN A 29 8.43 -9.69 0.18
N VAL A 30 8.00 -8.67 -0.57
CA VAL A 30 7.35 -8.80 -1.87
C VAL A 30 7.89 -7.77 -2.86
N THR A 31 7.58 -7.92 -4.14
CA THR A 31 8.01 -6.94 -5.15
C THR A 31 7.27 -5.61 -5.00
N LYS A 32 7.91 -4.51 -5.41
CA LYS A 32 7.26 -3.19 -5.48
C LYS A 32 6.02 -3.21 -6.38
N GLU A 33 6.04 -3.99 -7.45
CA GLU A 33 4.89 -4.19 -8.34
C GLU A 33 3.72 -4.84 -7.59
N THR A 34 3.98 -5.88 -6.79
CA THR A 34 2.96 -6.52 -5.94
C THR A 34 2.32 -5.51 -4.99
N ILE A 35 3.13 -4.67 -4.34
CA ILE A 35 2.61 -3.60 -3.46
C ILE A 35 1.76 -2.61 -4.24
N ARG A 36 2.18 -2.17 -5.43
CA ARG A 36 1.38 -1.26 -6.27
C ARG A 36 0.04 -1.88 -6.66
N ALA A 37 0.04 -3.15 -7.07
CA ALA A 37 -1.18 -3.88 -7.42
C ALA A 37 -2.14 -4.02 -6.22
N ASP A 38 -1.59 -4.23 -5.03
CA ASP A 38 -2.37 -4.32 -3.80
C ASP A 38 -2.93 -2.97 -3.36
N LEU A 39 -2.12 -1.90 -3.38
CA LEU A 39 -2.58 -0.53 -3.10
C LEU A 39 -3.69 -0.12 -4.08
N ASN A 40 -3.53 -0.42 -5.38
CA ASN A 40 -4.57 -0.17 -6.38
C ASN A 40 -5.84 -0.98 -6.11
N SER A 41 -5.70 -2.26 -5.73
CA SER A 41 -6.84 -3.10 -5.35
C SER A 41 -7.58 -2.57 -4.12
N LEU A 42 -6.85 -2.02 -3.16
CA LEU A 42 -7.40 -1.46 -1.91
C LEU A 42 -8.07 -0.10 -2.13
N ALA A 43 -7.46 0.76 -2.96
CA ALA A 43 -8.03 2.05 -3.36
C ALA A 43 -9.37 1.87 -4.09
N LYS A 44 -9.44 0.91 -5.04
CA LYS A 44 -10.68 0.57 -5.76
C LYS A 44 -11.81 0.07 -4.86
N LYS A 45 -11.48 -0.45 -3.68
CA LYS A 45 -12.44 -0.93 -2.67
C LYS A 45 -12.79 0.13 -1.63
N GLU A 46 -12.32 1.36 -1.80
CA GLU A 46 -12.46 2.47 -0.83
C GLU A 46 -11.90 2.15 0.57
N LEU A 47 -11.01 1.15 0.66
CA LEU A 47 -10.35 0.75 1.91
C LEU A 47 -9.13 1.61 2.22
N LEU A 48 -8.71 2.46 1.28
CA LEU A 48 -7.70 3.49 1.43
C LEU A 48 -8.27 4.79 0.87
N THR A 49 -8.26 5.86 1.65
CA THR A 49 -8.62 7.19 1.14
C THR A 49 -7.49 7.73 0.26
N VAL A 50 -7.86 8.49 -0.78
CA VAL A 50 -6.92 9.05 -1.77
C VAL A 50 -5.77 9.83 -1.11
N ALA A 51 -6.01 10.48 0.03
CA ALA A 51 -4.97 11.19 0.81
C ALA A 51 -3.84 10.27 1.31
N MET A 52 -4.16 9.03 1.72
CA MET A 52 -3.16 8.04 2.16
C MET A 52 -2.39 7.43 0.98
N VAL A 53 -3.04 7.34 -0.18
CA VAL A 53 -2.51 6.76 -1.41
C VAL A 53 -1.61 7.75 -2.17
N ALA A 54 -2.00 9.02 -2.24
CA ALA A 54 -1.28 10.07 -2.98
C ALA A 54 0.12 10.36 -2.39
N HIS A 55 0.28 10.24 -1.07
CA HIS A 55 1.60 10.44 -0.43
C HIS A 55 2.53 9.21 -0.57
N SER A 56 1.95 8.03 -0.82
CA SER A 56 2.66 6.75 -0.94
C SER A 56 2.99 6.35 -2.38
N LEU A 57 2.25 6.92 -3.33
CA LEU A 57 2.38 6.73 -4.77
C LEU A 57 2.86 8.04 -5.42
N ASN A 58 4.17 8.35 -5.28
CA ASN A 58 4.82 9.18 -6.28
C ASN A 58 4.92 8.36 -7.58
N LEU A 59 3.78 8.21 -8.24
CA LEU A 59 3.65 7.64 -9.58
C LEU A 59 4.07 8.75 -10.53
N ASN A 60 5.36 8.79 -10.85
CA ASN A 60 5.76 9.44 -12.10
C ASN A 60 5.02 8.75 -13.26
N PRO A 61 4.65 9.51 -14.31
CA PRO A 61 3.99 8.97 -15.49
C PRO A 61 4.77 7.80 -16.13
#